data_AF-A0A8C2WWM8-F1
#
_entry.id   AF-A0A8C2WWM8-F1
#
_cell.length_a   1.000
_cell.length_b   1.000
_cell.length_c   1.000
_cell.angle_alpha   90.00
_cell.angle_beta   90.00
_cell.angle_gamma   90.00
#
_symmetry.space_group_name_H-M   'P 1'
#
loop_
_entity.id
_entity.type
_entity.pdbx_description
1 polymer ?
#
loop_
_entity_poly.entity_id
_entity_poly.type
_entity_poly.pdbx_seq_one_letter_code
_entity_poly.pdbx_strand_id
1 'polypeptide(L)'
;MKPMLLYSFVIPLIFRIGSFPLVKAALSLVLFGGRQKHTDKNSVPVRGDPHILMVGDPGLGKSQMLQAVCNLAPRGIYVCGNSTSTAGLTVSLSRDAGTGDFALEAGALVLADQGLCCIDEFDKLGSQQQALLEAMEQQSVSLAKAGIVASLPARTSVVAAANPVGGHYNRSKTVSENLKMGSAILSRFDVVFLLLDIPDESHDRHLSEYIMANRAGKGRTSGAVVTRAGNDLETSILLDHSDMPLSERLQVQAGETVDPIPVCLLRKYISYARQYVHPRLSPEAAQTLKTFYLSLRAQGHSADSTPITTRQLESLIRLTEARARLELRETATNSDAEDVVEIMKHSLADTYSDGLGNLDFERSQLGSGMSQRSAAKRLVNALHAHAQRTNQTQFDLQTLRSVATQTNIKVMDFEGLVSSLNEQGFLLKKGAKLYQLQTV
;
A
#
# COMPACT_ATOMS: atom_id res chain seq x y z
N MET A 1 -11.41 -22.39 9.06
CA MET A 1 -11.56 -22.11 7.60
C MET A 1 -11.26 -20.62 7.32
N LYS A 2 -10.05 -20.09 7.56
CA LYS A 2 -9.88 -18.61 7.72
C LYS A 2 -8.58 -17.88 7.27
N PRO A 3 -7.61 -18.46 6.54
CA PRO A 3 -6.65 -17.62 5.77
C PRO A 3 -6.67 -17.83 4.25
N MET A 4 -7.32 -18.90 3.77
CA MET A 4 -7.11 -19.40 2.41
C MET A 4 -7.72 -18.53 1.30
N LEU A 5 -8.76 -17.76 1.60
CA LEU A 5 -9.46 -16.98 0.57
C LEU A 5 -8.66 -15.76 0.13
N LEU A 6 -8.20 -14.90 1.05
CA LEU A 6 -7.38 -13.73 0.69
C LEU A 6 -6.15 -14.17 -0.11
N TYR A 7 -5.50 -15.23 0.35
CA TYR A 7 -4.40 -15.89 -0.36
C TYR A 7 -4.78 -16.28 -1.79
N SER A 8 -5.96 -16.90 -1.99
CA SER A 8 -6.47 -17.30 -3.31
C SER A 8 -6.77 -16.12 -4.25
N PHE A 9 -7.08 -14.92 -3.75
CA PHE A 9 -7.23 -13.70 -4.57
C PHE A 9 -5.88 -13.06 -4.88
N VAL A 10 -4.95 -13.12 -3.92
CA VAL A 10 -3.60 -12.57 -4.03
C VAL A 10 -2.76 -13.40 -5.01
N ILE A 11 -2.91 -14.72 -5.07
CA ILE A 11 -2.18 -15.63 -5.97
C ILE A 11 -2.30 -15.26 -7.45
N PRO A 12 -3.49 -15.11 -8.06
CA PRO A 12 -3.62 -14.65 -9.44
C PRO A 12 -2.91 -13.32 -9.72
N LEU A 13 -2.76 -12.48 -8.70
CA LEU A 13 -2.02 -11.22 -8.77
C LEU A 13 -0.50 -11.43 -8.58
N ILE A 14 -0.07 -12.36 -7.71
CA ILE A 14 1.35 -12.72 -7.49
C ILE A 14 1.93 -13.37 -8.72
N PHE A 15 1.30 -14.43 -9.21
CA PHE A 15 1.80 -15.21 -10.35
C PHE A 15 1.73 -14.46 -11.67
N ARG A 16 1.26 -13.21 -11.71
CA ARG A 16 1.41 -12.35 -12.89
C ARG A 16 2.61 -11.42 -12.80
N ILE A 17 2.96 -10.98 -11.59
CA ILE A 17 3.93 -9.90 -11.33
C ILE A 17 4.61 -10.23 -10.00
N GLY A 18 5.85 -10.72 -9.99
CA GLY A 18 6.67 -10.65 -8.75
C GLY A 18 6.85 -9.17 -8.45
N SER A 19 6.33 -8.57 -7.38
CA SER A 19 6.38 -8.97 -5.97
C SER A 19 5.39 -8.09 -5.18
N PHE A 20 5.61 -7.75 -3.91
CA PHE A 20 4.72 -6.91 -3.07
C PHE A 20 3.41 -7.59 -2.58
N PRO A 21 3.47 -8.53 -1.62
CA PRO A 21 2.29 -9.25 -1.14
C PRO A 21 1.26 -8.33 -0.47
N LEU A 22 1.69 -7.33 0.30
CA LEU A 22 0.80 -6.39 1.00
C LEU A 22 0.05 -5.46 0.03
N VAL A 23 0.71 -5.03 -1.05
CA VAL A 23 0.08 -4.23 -2.12
C VAL A 23 -1.03 -5.04 -2.78
N LYS A 24 -0.75 -6.30 -3.12
CA LYS A 24 -1.74 -7.22 -3.72
C LYS A 24 -2.89 -7.54 -2.77
N ALA A 25 -2.62 -7.68 -1.48
CA ALA A 25 -3.65 -7.85 -0.46
C ALA A 25 -4.59 -6.64 -0.46
N ALA A 26 -4.05 -5.42 -0.40
CA ALA A 26 -4.85 -4.20 -0.43
C ALA A 26 -5.65 -4.04 -1.73
N LEU A 27 -5.05 -4.35 -2.89
CA LEU A 27 -5.75 -4.38 -4.17
C LEU A 27 -6.90 -5.41 -4.18
N SER A 28 -6.72 -6.54 -3.51
CA SER A 28 -7.79 -7.54 -3.33
C SER A 28 -8.93 -6.96 -2.47
N LEU A 29 -8.61 -6.25 -1.38
CA LEU A 29 -9.62 -5.60 -0.53
C LEU A 29 -10.44 -4.55 -1.29
N VAL A 30 -9.82 -3.79 -2.20
CA VAL A 30 -10.53 -2.80 -3.03
C VAL A 30 -11.62 -3.44 -3.89
N LEU A 31 -11.39 -4.63 -4.44
CA LEU A 31 -12.40 -5.32 -5.26
C LEU A 31 -13.70 -5.57 -4.47
N PHE A 32 -13.59 -5.86 -3.17
CA PHE A 32 -14.73 -6.11 -2.31
C PHE A 32 -15.35 -4.82 -1.76
N GLY A 33 -14.53 -3.83 -1.41
CA GLY A 33 -14.98 -2.57 -0.80
C GLY A 33 -15.54 -2.73 0.61
N GLY A 34 -15.72 -1.62 1.33
CA GLY A 34 -16.35 -1.56 2.66
C GLY A 34 -17.87 -1.39 2.58
N ARG A 35 -18.54 -1.21 3.73
CA ARG A 35 -19.99 -1.04 3.78
C ARG A 35 -20.36 0.44 3.56
N GLN A 36 -21.22 0.71 2.58
CA GLN A 36 -21.84 2.03 2.45
C GLN A 36 -22.81 2.25 3.61
N LYS A 37 -22.61 3.34 4.36
CA LYS A 37 -23.45 3.70 5.51
C LYS A 37 -24.38 4.84 5.11
N HIS A 38 -25.67 4.57 5.24
CA HIS A 38 -26.71 5.59 5.31
C HIS A 38 -26.97 5.82 6.79
N THR A 39 -26.43 6.90 7.35
CA THR A 39 -27.01 7.48 8.56
C THR A 39 -28.45 7.95 8.23
N ASP A 40 -29.30 8.24 9.20
CA ASP A 40 -30.74 8.53 9.06
C ASP A 40 -31.19 9.29 7.79
N LYS A 41 -32.49 9.21 7.45
CA LYS A 41 -33.14 9.68 6.20
C LYS A 41 -32.70 11.03 5.59
N ASN A 42 -31.98 11.90 6.32
CA ASN A 42 -31.45 13.19 5.87
C ASN A 42 -29.91 13.32 5.92
N SER A 43 -29.16 12.25 6.17
CA SER A 43 -27.70 12.31 6.28
C SER A 43 -26.99 12.13 4.94
N VAL A 44 -25.84 12.78 4.81
CA VAL A 44 -24.94 12.58 3.67
C VAL A 44 -24.44 11.13 3.67
N PRO A 45 -24.56 10.39 2.56
CA PRO A 45 -24.06 9.03 2.49
C PRO A 45 -22.54 9.01 2.72
N VAL A 46 -22.09 8.10 3.58
CA VAL A 46 -20.65 7.90 3.81
C VAL A 46 -20.14 6.84 2.85
N ARG A 47 -19.12 7.19 2.05
CA ARG A 47 -18.53 6.27 1.08
C ARG A 47 -17.99 5.01 1.77
N GLY A 48 -18.27 3.85 1.20
CA GLY A 48 -17.75 2.56 1.67
C GLY A 48 -16.55 2.05 0.88
N ASP A 49 -16.36 2.52 -0.35
CA ASP A 49 -15.35 2.03 -1.28
C ASP A 49 -13.97 2.68 -0.99
N PRO A 50 -12.92 1.89 -0.72
CA PRO A 50 -11.58 2.40 -0.53
C PRO A 50 -10.93 2.76 -1.88
N HIS A 51 -9.97 3.67 -1.84
CA HIS A 51 -9.16 4.11 -2.96
C HIS A 51 -7.67 3.86 -2.70
N ILE A 52 -6.94 3.38 -3.71
CA ILE A 52 -5.52 3.06 -3.58
C ILE A 52 -4.71 3.83 -4.63
N LEU A 53 -3.58 4.40 -4.22
CA LEU A 53 -2.58 4.98 -5.11
C LEU A 53 -1.29 4.16 -5.01
N MET A 54 -0.76 3.71 -6.15
CA MET A 54 0.56 3.11 -6.26
C MET A 54 1.50 4.12 -6.91
N VAL A 55 2.53 4.53 -6.18
CA VAL A 55 3.59 5.40 -6.67
C VAL A 55 4.85 4.58 -6.76
N GLY A 56 5.64 4.73 -7.81
CA GLY A 56 6.95 4.10 -7.81
C GLY A 56 7.70 4.28 -9.10
N ASP A 57 8.91 3.78 -9.13
CA ASP A 57 9.79 3.89 -10.30
C ASP A 57 9.21 3.11 -11.50
N PRO A 58 9.48 3.53 -12.75
CA PRO A 58 9.09 2.78 -13.94
C PRO A 58 9.63 1.35 -13.91
N GLY A 59 8.90 0.40 -14.50
CA GLY A 59 9.34 -1.00 -14.58
C GLY A 59 8.89 -1.92 -13.45
N LEU A 60 8.38 -1.38 -12.34
CA LEU A 60 7.90 -2.17 -11.18
C LEU A 60 6.53 -2.87 -11.36
N GLY A 61 6.06 -3.04 -12.59
CA GLY A 61 4.82 -3.78 -12.88
C GLY A 61 3.50 -3.09 -12.49
N LYS A 62 3.50 -1.81 -12.10
CA LYS A 62 2.30 -1.05 -11.67
C LYS A 62 1.13 -1.13 -12.66
N SER A 63 1.37 -0.86 -13.94
CA SER A 63 0.34 -0.92 -14.99
C SER A 63 -0.19 -2.33 -15.19
N GLN A 64 0.66 -3.35 -15.04
CA GLN A 64 0.22 -4.75 -15.10
C GLN A 64 -0.67 -5.09 -13.89
N MET A 65 -0.36 -4.57 -12.69
CA MET A 65 -1.18 -4.76 -11.50
C MET A 65 -2.56 -4.11 -11.71
N LEU A 66 -2.59 -2.86 -12.20
CA LEU A 66 -3.83 -2.17 -12.54
C LEU A 66 -4.69 -2.98 -13.52
N GLN A 67 -4.10 -3.45 -14.62
CA GLN A 67 -4.81 -4.26 -15.61
C GLN A 67 -5.30 -5.60 -15.03
N ALA A 68 -4.50 -6.25 -14.18
CA ALA A 68 -4.90 -7.49 -13.52
C ALA A 68 -6.12 -7.29 -12.62
N VAL A 69 -6.12 -6.24 -11.79
CA VAL A 69 -7.24 -5.91 -10.90
C VAL A 69 -8.46 -5.46 -11.70
N CYS A 70 -8.29 -4.65 -12.75
CA CYS A 70 -9.38 -4.25 -13.65
C CYS A 70 -10.06 -5.46 -14.32
N ASN A 71 -9.29 -6.47 -14.70
CA ASN A 71 -9.80 -7.71 -15.29
C ASN A 71 -10.47 -8.64 -14.26
N LEU A 72 -10.16 -8.51 -12.98
CA LEU A 72 -10.83 -9.24 -11.90
C LEU A 72 -12.09 -8.54 -11.41
N ALA A 73 -12.19 -7.22 -11.57
CA ALA A 73 -13.37 -6.45 -11.16
C ALA A 73 -14.59 -6.79 -12.04
N PRO A 74 -15.78 -7.07 -11.48
CA PRO A 74 -16.99 -7.30 -12.27
C PRO A 74 -17.33 -6.12 -13.20
N ARG A 75 -17.21 -4.91 -12.64
CA ARG A 75 -17.32 -3.54 -13.19
C ARG A 75 -16.00 -2.81 -13.50
N GLY A 76 -15.03 -3.39 -14.20
CA GLY A 76 -13.70 -2.77 -14.36
C GLY A 76 -13.58 -1.82 -15.58
N ILE A 77 -13.21 -0.56 -15.37
CA ILE A 77 -12.86 0.41 -16.42
C ILE A 77 -11.40 0.83 -16.25
N TYR A 78 -10.63 0.80 -17.35
CA TYR A 78 -9.23 1.22 -17.38
C TYR A 78 -9.09 2.48 -18.23
N VAL A 79 -8.41 3.49 -17.70
CA VAL A 79 -8.08 4.73 -18.41
C VAL A 79 -6.62 5.10 -18.19
N CYS A 80 -6.03 5.75 -19.19
CA CYS A 80 -4.67 6.28 -19.11
C CYS A 80 -4.72 7.81 -19.02
N GLY A 81 -4.00 8.40 -18.06
CA GLY A 81 -4.01 9.84 -17.78
C GLY A 81 -3.66 10.69 -18.99
N ASN A 82 -2.70 10.27 -19.82
CA ASN A 82 -2.29 10.99 -21.03
C ASN A 82 -3.41 11.11 -22.08
N SER A 83 -4.29 10.11 -22.18
CA SER A 83 -5.33 10.05 -23.20
C SER A 83 -6.70 10.55 -22.73
N THR A 84 -6.83 10.91 -21.46
CA THR A 84 -8.14 11.16 -20.86
C THR A 84 -8.37 12.65 -20.62
N SER A 85 -9.51 13.16 -21.06
CA SER A 85 -9.95 14.53 -20.77
C SER A 85 -10.88 14.55 -19.56
N THR A 86 -11.17 15.75 -19.01
CA THR A 86 -12.16 15.90 -17.94
C THR A 86 -13.50 15.29 -18.33
N ALA A 87 -13.98 15.56 -19.56
CA ALA A 87 -15.20 14.97 -20.10
C ALA A 87 -15.13 13.43 -20.18
N GLY A 88 -13.99 12.88 -20.59
CA GLY A 88 -13.76 11.44 -20.65
C GLY A 88 -13.71 10.76 -19.28
N LEU A 89 -13.35 11.48 -18.21
CA LEU A 89 -13.43 10.98 -16.83
C LEU A 89 -14.84 11.09 -16.26
N THR A 90 -15.49 12.23 -16.45
CA THR A 90 -16.76 12.58 -15.78
C THR A 90 -17.95 12.33 -16.68
N VAL A 91 -18.52 13.40 -17.21
CA VAL A 91 -19.73 13.40 -18.05
C VAL A 91 -19.61 14.58 -19.00
N SER A 92 -19.89 14.35 -20.28
CA SER A 92 -20.08 15.41 -21.28
C SER A 92 -21.53 15.54 -21.69
N LEU A 93 -21.83 16.70 -22.27
CA LEU A 93 -23.08 16.95 -22.97
C LEU A 93 -22.76 16.98 -24.46
N SER A 94 -23.35 16.08 -25.23
CA SER A 94 -23.32 16.12 -26.70
C SER A 94 -24.68 16.57 -27.21
N ARG A 95 -24.69 17.19 -28.39
CA ARG A 95 -25.93 17.59 -29.05
C ARG A 95 -26.21 16.56 -30.14
N ASP A 96 -27.36 15.92 -30.08
CA ASP A 96 -27.77 15.01 -31.12
C ASP A 96 -28.07 15.79 -32.40
N ALA A 97 -27.45 15.38 -33.51
CA ALA A 97 -27.57 16.06 -34.80
C ALA A 97 -28.95 15.85 -35.45
N GLY A 98 -29.67 14.78 -35.07
CA GLY A 98 -31.00 14.48 -35.59
C GLY A 98 -32.11 15.26 -34.89
N THR A 99 -32.17 15.16 -33.56
CA THR A 99 -33.21 15.81 -32.74
C THR A 99 -32.89 17.25 -32.36
N GLY A 100 -31.60 17.61 -32.33
CA GLY A 100 -31.14 18.90 -31.80
C GLY A 100 -31.13 18.97 -30.27
N ASP A 101 -31.56 17.89 -29.60
CA ASP A 101 -31.59 17.75 -28.15
C ASP A 101 -30.20 17.47 -27.59
N PHE A 102 -30.01 17.79 -26.32
CA PHE A 102 -28.78 17.49 -25.61
C PHE A 102 -28.85 16.11 -24.96
N ALA A 103 -27.85 15.27 -25.24
CA ALA A 103 -27.66 13.96 -24.66
C ALA A 103 -26.48 13.98 -23.67
N LEU A 104 -26.61 13.21 -22.58
CA LEU A 104 -25.53 13.01 -21.62
C LEU A 104 -24.65 11.84 -22.07
N GLU A 105 -23.35 12.08 -22.14
CA GLU A 105 -22.34 11.07 -22.42
C GLU A 105 -21.57 10.76 -21.14
N ALA A 106 -21.69 9.52 -20.67
CA ALA A 106 -21.02 9.07 -19.46
C ALA A 106 -19.53 8.80 -19.73
N GLY A 107 -18.67 9.41 -18.92
CA GLY A 107 -17.24 9.11 -18.86
C GLY A 107 -16.91 7.94 -17.95
N ALA A 108 -15.61 7.67 -17.81
CA ALA A 108 -15.07 6.48 -17.17
C ALA A 108 -15.58 6.24 -15.74
N LEU A 109 -15.69 7.29 -14.91
CA LEU A 109 -16.11 7.16 -13.51
C LEU A 109 -17.58 6.75 -13.37
N VAL A 110 -18.43 7.29 -14.24
CA VAL A 110 -19.87 6.97 -14.26
C VAL A 110 -20.09 5.57 -14.84
N LEU A 111 -19.35 5.21 -15.88
CA LEU A 111 -19.38 3.84 -16.44
C LEU A 111 -18.91 2.79 -15.42
N ALA A 112 -17.98 3.16 -14.54
CA ALA A 112 -17.45 2.32 -13.46
C ALA A 112 -18.34 2.25 -12.20
N ASP A 113 -19.53 2.86 -12.16
CA ASP A 113 -20.40 2.85 -10.97
C ASP A 113 -20.60 1.41 -10.42
N GLN A 114 -20.51 1.27 -9.10
CA GLN A 114 -20.47 -0.01 -8.35
C GLN A 114 -19.33 -0.96 -8.70
N GLY A 115 -18.29 -0.48 -9.38
CA GLY A 115 -17.16 -1.24 -9.85
C GLY A 115 -15.82 -0.63 -9.46
N LEU A 116 -14.90 -0.65 -10.42
CA LEU A 116 -13.53 -0.21 -10.26
C LEU A 116 -13.10 0.65 -11.45
N CYS A 117 -12.54 1.82 -11.16
CA CYS A 117 -11.90 2.68 -12.14
C CYS A 117 -10.38 2.64 -11.91
N CYS A 118 -9.66 2.06 -12.85
CA CYS A 118 -8.20 2.01 -12.85
C CYS A 118 -7.65 3.16 -13.68
N ILE A 119 -6.78 3.99 -13.09
CA ILE A 119 -6.16 5.13 -13.76
C ILE A 119 -4.65 4.96 -13.79
N ASP A 120 -4.10 4.68 -14.97
CA ASP A 120 -2.65 4.66 -15.17
C ASP A 120 -2.11 6.06 -15.50
N GLU A 121 -0.83 6.29 -15.28
CA GLU A 121 -0.17 7.58 -15.49
C GLU A 121 -0.92 8.75 -14.82
N PHE A 122 -1.34 8.54 -13.57
CA PHE A 122 -2.11 9.49 -12.79
C PHE A 122 -1.40 10.86 -12.64
N ASP A 123 -0.06 10.86 -12.65
CA ASP A 123 0.77 12.08 -12.66
C ASP A 123 0.56 12.96 -13.90
N LYS A 124 0.03 12.40 -15.00
CA LYS A 124 -0.18 13.11 -16.27
C LYS A 124 -1.54 13.80 -16.42
N LEU A 125 -2.47 13.58 -15.48
CA LEU A 125 -3.81 14.18 -15.54
C LEU A 125 -3.81 15.72 -15.39
N GLY A 126 -2.79 16.32 -14.78
CA GLY A 126 -2.74 17.77 -14.57
C GLY A 126 -4.01 18.32 -13.90
N SER A 127 -4.71 19.25 -14.56
CA SER A 127 -5.93 19.88 -14.03
C SER A 127 -7.14 18.94 -13.96
N GLN A 128 -7.14 17.83 -14.69
CA GLN A 128 -8.28 16.90 -14.74
C GLN A 128 -8.48 16.16 -13.40
N GLN A 129 -7.46 16.16 -12.54
CA GLN A 129 -7.54 15.62 -11.17
C GLN A 129 -8.64 16.28 -10.33
N GLN A 130 -8.98 17.56 -10.61
CA GLN A 130 -10.06 18.26 -9.92
C GLN A 130 -11.41 17.57 -10.10
N ALA A 131 -11.62 16.94 -11.27
CA ALA A 131 -12.86 16.24 -11.59
C ALA A 131 -13.06 14.97 -10.73
N LEU A 132 -11.97 14.42 -10.19
CA LEU A 132 -12.00 13.24 -9.32
C LEU A 132 -12.37 13.59 -7.88
N LEU A 133 -12.18 14.85 -7.46
CA LEU A 133 -12.39 15.25 -6.06
C LEU A 133 -13.83 15.07 -5.61
N GLU A 134 -14.79 15.34 -6.49
CA GLU A 134 -16.23 15.12 -6.22
C GLU A 134 -16.51 13.61 -6.20
N ALA A 135 -16.15 12.91 -7.27
CA ALA A 135 -16.44 11.48 -7.44
C ALA A 135 -15.86 10.61 -6.32
N MET A 136 -14.61 10.85 -5.90
CA MET A 136 -13.95 10.07 -4.85
C MET A 136 -14.58 10.30 -3.47
N GLU A 137 -15.18 11.46 -3.19
CA GLU A 137 -15.73 11.76 -1.87
C GLU A 137 -17.22 11.51 -1.78
N GLN A 138 -17.97 12.06 -2.74
CA GLN A 138 -19.43 12.06 -2.75
C GLN A 138 -19.99 10.86 -3.52
N GLN A 139 -19.14 10.13 -4.25
CA GLN A 139 -19.55 9.02 -5.12
C GLN A 139 -20.60 9.43 -6.17
N SER A 140 -20.52 10.68 -6.61
CA SER A 140 -21.35 11.29 -7.64
C SER A 140 -20.54 12.25 -8.50
N VAL A 141 -21.05 12.51 -9.70
CA VAL A 141 -20.54 13.53 -10.61
C VAL A 141 -21.68 14.48 -10.97
N SER A 142 -21.51 15.75 -10.65
CA SER A 142 -22.46 16.81 -10.96
C SER A 142 -22.12 17.49 -12.29
N LEU A 143 -23.15 17.77 -13.09
CA LEU A 143 -23.04 18.50 -14.34
C LEU A 143 -24.10 19.61 -14.35
N ALA A 144 -23.67 20.85 -14.58
CA ALA A 144 -24.53 22.00 -14.80
C ALA A 144 -24.11 22.71 -16.09
N LYS A 145 -24.77 22.41 -17.21
CA LYS A 145 -24.42 22.97 -18.53
C LYS A 145 -25.64 23.02 -19.45
N ALA A 146 -25.72 24.06 -20.28
CA ALA A 146 -26.79 24.24 -21.28
C ALA A 146 -28.22 24.09 -20.72
N GLY A 147 -28.45 24.59 -19.50
CA GLY A 147 -29.74 24.49 -18.82
C GLY A 147 -30.05 23.12 -18.19
N ILE A 148 -29.17 22.13 -18.36
CA ILE A 148 -29.28 20.81 -17.75
C ILE A 148 -28.46 20.80 -16.46
N VAL A 149 -29.13 20.46 -15.36
CA VAL A 149 -28.50 20.19 -14.07
C VAL A 149 -28.79 18.73 -13.72
N ALA A 150 -27.74 17.91 -13.70
CA ALA A 150 -27.84 16.48 -13.43
C ALA A 150 -26.75 16.06 -12.44
N SER A 151 -27.06 15.06 -11.62
CA SER A 151 -26.08 14.36 -10.80
C SER A 151 -26.14 12.88 -11.13
N LEU A 152 -25.01 12.32 -11.56
CA LEU A 152 -24.89 10.93 -11.97
C LEU A 152 -24.10 10.15 -10.91
N PRO A 153 -24.55 8.94 -10.54
CA PRO A 153 -23.84 8.13 -9.56
C PRO A 153 -22.49 7.65 -10.12
N ALA A 154 -21.47 7.70 -9.29
CA ALA A 154 -20.11 7.24 -9.57
C ALA A 154 -19.55 6.51 -8.34
N ARG A 155 -20.28 5.53 -7.81
CA ARG A 155 -19.92 4.72 -6.64
C ARG A 155 -18.87 3.69 -7.00
N THR A 156 -17.70 4.16 -7.41
CA THR A 156 -16.58 3.33 -7.86
C THR A 156 -15.42 3.46 -6.90
N SER A 157 -14.67 2.37 -6.71
CA SER A 157 -13.31 2.48 -6.20
C SER A 157 -12.39 3.04 -7.27
N VAL A 158 -11.42 3.88 -6.89
CA VAL A 158 -10.35 4.35 -7.77
C VAL A 158 -9.04 3.67 -7.35
N VAL A 159 -8.37 3.02 -8.31
CA VAL A 159 -7.00 2.53 -8.15
C VAL A 159 -6.14 3.24 -9.17
N ALA A 160 -5.18 4.01 -8.70
CA ALA A 160 -4.33 4.82 -9.54
C ALA A 160 -2.87 4.35 -9.49
N ALA A 161 -2.15 4.46 -10.61
CA ALA A 161 -0.71 4.34 -10.64
C ALA A 161 -0.09 5.66 -11.10
N ALA A 162 0.95 6.11 -10.41
CA ALA A 162 1.70 7.31 -10.74
C ALA A 162 3.19 7.03 -10.76
N ASN A 163 3.92 7.79 -11.58
CA ASN A 163 5.38 7.79 -11.54
C ASN A 163 5.90 9.07 -10.88
N PRO A 164 6.98 9.01 -10.10
CA PRO A 164 7.62 10.19 -9.55
C PRO A 164 8.21 11.07 -10.65
N VAL A 165 8.30 12.37 -10.38
CA VAL A 165 8.90 13.35 -11.29
C VAL A 165 10.37 13.01 -11.53
N GLY A 166 10.75 12.89 -12.80
CA GLY A 166 12.11 12.51 -13.18
C GLY A 166 12.36 10.99 -13.21
N GLY A 167 11.32 10.18 -12.97
CA GLY A 167 11.38 8.72 -13.12
C GLY A 167 11.95 7.97 -11.92
N HIS A 168 12.47 8.67 -10.90
CA HIS A 168 12.97 8.04 -9.68
C HIS A 168 12.42 8.75 -8.46
N TYR A 169 11.98 7.98 -7.46
CA TYR A 169 11.47 8.53 -6.21
C TYR A 169 12.61 9.11 -5.37
N ASN A 170 12.54 10.40 -5.05
CA ASN A 170 13.52 11.07 -4.22
C ASN A 170 13.09 11.08 -2.75
N ARG A 171 13.79 10.33 -1.90
CA ARG A 171 13.54 10.23 -0.45
C ARG A 171 13.81 11.53 0.32
N SER A 172 14.51 12.50 -0.26
CA SER A 172 14.70 13.82 0.36
C SER A 172 13.54 14.78 0.11
N LYS A 173 12.55 14.39 -0.69
CA LYS A 173 11.35 15.16 -1.01
C LYS A 173 10.11 14.48 -0.46
N THR A 174 9.08 15.26 -0.20
CA THR A 174 7.79 14.71 0.22
C THR A 174 7.09 13.96 -0.92
N VAL A 175 6.11 13.09 -0.62
CA VAL A 175 5.31 12.42 -1.67
C VAL A 175 4.62 13.43 -2.58
N SER A 176 4.11 14.54 -2.03
CA SER A 176 3.44 15.59 -2.79
C SER A 176 4.39 16.26 -3.80
N GLU A 177 5.63 16.53 -3.40
CA GLU A 177 6.65 17.09 -4.27
C GLU A 177 7.13 16.09 -5.32
N ASN A 178 7.30 14.83 -4.93
CA ASN A 178 7.67 13.75 -5.85
C ASN A 178 6.62 13.55 -6.95
N LEU A 179 5.34 13.80 -6.68
CA LEU A 179 4.24 13.61 -7.63
C LEU A 179 3.74 14.90 -8.32
N LYS A 180 4.11 16.08 -7.82
CA LYS A 180 3.48 17.38 -8.18
C LYS A 180 1.95 17.36 -8.01
N MET A 181 1.47 16.75 -6.93
CA MET A 181 0.04 16.65 -6.61
C MET A 181 -0.30 17.32 -5.29
N GLY A 182 -1.45 17.99 -5.23
CA GLY A 182 -1.90 18.66 -4.01
C GLY A 182 -2.28 17.67 -2.90
N SER A 183 -2.15 18.10 -1.64
CA SER A 183 -2.57 17.31 -0.47
C SER A 183 -4.06 16.95 -0.48
N ALA A 184 -4.89 17.75 -1.14
CA ALA A 184 -6.32 17.52 -1.28
C ALA A 184 -6.64 16.20 -2.03
N ILE A 185 -5.92 15.87 -3.11
CA ILE A 185 -6.14 14.61 -3.83
C ILE A 185 -5.49 13.44 -3.09
N LEU A 186 -4.28 13.62 -2.56
CA LEU A 186 -3.55 12.57 -1.84
C LEU A 186 -4.32 12.08 -0.61
N SER A 187 -4.92 13.01 0.16
CA SER A 187 -5.72 12.66 1.34
C SER A 187 -7.06 11.98 1.02
N ARG A 188 -7.47 11.88 -0.26
CA ARG A 188 -8.67 11.12 -0.67
C ARG A 188 -8.36 9.66 -0.96
N PHE A 189 -7.09 9.30 -1.19
CA PHE A 189 -6.68 7.91 -1.24
C PHE A 189 -6.61 7.34 0.18
N ASP A 190 -7.21 6.18 0.37
CA ASP A 190 -7.23 5.48 1.65
C ASP A 190 -5.86 4.84 1.94
N VAL A 191 -5.16 4.39 0.90
CA VAL A 191 -3.79 3.83 0.99
C VAL A 191 -2.91 4.35 -0.14
N VAL A 192 -1.68 4.75 0.18
CA VAL A 192 -0.67 5.18 -0.80
C VAL A 192 0.56 4.28 -0.67
N PHE A 193 0.80 3.40 -1.63
CA PHE A 193 1.99 2.56 -1.67
C PHE A 193 3.12 3.24 -2.41
N LEU A 194 4.31 3.25 -1.83
CA LEU A 194 5.54 3.61 -2.52
C LEU A 194 6.28 2.33 -2.89
N LEU A 195 6.46 2.11 -4.18
CA LEU A 195 7.20 0.99 -4.73
C LEU A 195 8.55 1.54 -5.18
N LEU A 196 9.60 1.19 -4.42
CA LEU A 196 10.96 1.63 -4.69
C LEU A 196 11.71 0.49 -5.36
N ASP A 197 12.48 0.82 -6.40
CA ASP A 197 13.40 -0.14 -7.01
C ASP A 197 14.65 -0.25 -6.15
N ILE A 198 14.64 -1.23 -5.24
CA ILE A 198 15.77 -1.53 -4.37
C ILE A 198 16.38 -2.84 -4.87
N PRO A 199 17.64 -2.84 -5.34
CA PRO A 199 18.32 -4.06 -5.77
C PRO A 199 18.34 -5.09 -4.64
N ASP A 200 17.75 -6.26 -4.89
CA ASP A 200 17.69 -7.37 -3.95
C ASP A 200 17.88 -8.67 -4.71
N GLU A 201 18.99 -9.34 -4.44
CA GLU A 201 19.39 -10.54 -5.17
C GLU A 201 18.35 -11.67 -5.10
N SER A 202 17.69 -11.82 -3.95
CA SER A 202 16.67 -12.86 -3.77
C SER A 202 15.41 -12.54 -4.57
N HIS A 203 14.98 -11.29 -4.53
CA HIS A 203 13.83 -10.77 -5.25
C HIS A 203 14.04 -10.78 -6.76
N ASP A 204 15.20 -10.32 -7.22
CA ASP A 204 15.56 -10.25 -8.63
C ASP A 204 15.72 -11.64 -9.24
N ARG A 205 16.21 -12.61 -8.45
CA ARG A 205 16.23 -14.03 -8.84
C ARG A 205 14.82 -14.56 -9.07
N HIS A 206 13.92 -14.41 -8.11
CA HIS A 206 12.54 -14.87 -8.26
C HIS A 206 11.82 -14.20 -9.45
N LEU A 207 12.00 -12.89 -9.63
CA LEU A 207 11.41 -12.13 -10.73
C LEU A 207 11.95 -12.60 -12.08
N SER A 208 13.27 -12.78 -12.20
CA SER A 208 13.90 -13.20 -13.45
C SER A 208 13.50 -14.63 -13.84
N GLU A 209 13.48 -15.57 -12.89
CA GLU A 209 12.99 -16.93 -13.11
C GLU A 209 11.55 -16.94 -13.62
N TYR A 210 10.68 -16.15 -13.00
CA TYR A 210 9.28 -16.02 -13.40
C TYR A 210 9.13 -15.45 -14.83
N ILE A 211 9.85 -14.37 -15.16
CA ILE A 211 9.82 -13.77 -16.50
C ILE A 211 10.31 -14.79 -17.56
N MET A 212 11.37 -15.53 -17.26
CA MET A 212 11.92 -16.53 -18.17
C MET A 212 10.95 -17.71 -18.36
N ALA A 213 10.29 -18.17 -17.30
CA ALA A 213 9.28 -19.23 -17.38
C ALA A 213 8.09 -18.85 -18.28
N ASN A 214 7.61 -17.61 -18.17
CA ASN A 214 6.55 -17.08 -19.02
C ASN A 214 6.96 -16.98 -20.50
N ARG A 215 8.17 -16.49 -20.78
CA ARG A 215 8.68 -16.35 -22.16
C ARG A 215 8.97 -17.69 -22.82
N ALA A 216 9.39 -18.69 -22.06
CA ALA A 216 9.65 -20.04 -22.55
C ALA A 216 8.36 -20.80 -22.96
N GLY A 217 7.18 -20.16 -22.95
CA GLY A 217 5.92 -20.77 -23.35
C GLY A 217 5.37 -21.79 -22.36
N LYS A 218 6.09 -22.08 -21.28
CA LYS A 218 5.64 -22.96 -20.18
C LYS A 218 4.49 -22.34 -19.37
N GLY A 219 4.22 -21.03 -19.53
CA GLY A 219 3.12 -20.31 -18.87
C GLY A 219 1.79 -20.24 -19.65
N ARG A 220 1.68 -20.90 -20.82
CA ARG A 220 0.42 -20.98 -21.60
C ARG A 220 -0.33 -22.28 -21.31
N THR A 221 -0.84 -22.45 -20.10
CA THR A 221 -1.99 -23.32 -19.86
C THR A 221 -3.22 -22.45 -19.60
N SER A 222 -3.95 -22.14 -20.67
CA SER A 222 -5.37 -21.86 -20.56
C SER A 222 -6.04 -23.11 -19.99
N GLY A 223 -6.34 -23.11 -18.69
CA GLY A 223 -6.92 -24.26 -17.99
C GLY A 223 -5.90 -25.35 -17.70
N ALA A 224 -5.13 -25.23 -16.63
CA ALA A 224 -4.51 -26.41 -16.04
C ALA A 224 -5.65 -27.27 -15.45
N VAL A 225 -5.85 -28.46 -16.01
CA VAL A 225 -6.60 -29.53 -15.33
C VAL A 225 -5.75 -29.90 -14.11
N VAL A 226 -6.29 -29.63 -12.92
CA VAL A 226 -5.68 -29.95 -11.64
C VAL A 226 -6.54 -31.02 -10.98
N THR A 227 -6.09 -32.27 -11.01
CA THR A 227 -6.66 -33.35 -10.22
C THR A 227 -5.83 -33.53 -8.96
N ARG A 228 -6.45 -33.41 -7.78
CA ARG A 228 -5.87 -33.89 -6.51
C ARG A 228 -5.84 -35.42 -6.55
N ALA A 229 -4.72 -36.00 -6.97
CA ALA A 229 -4.41 -37.40 -6.71
C ALA A 229 -3.49 -37.45 -5.48
N GLY A 230 -4.10 -37.50 -4.30
CA GLY A 230 -3.41 -37.63 -3.02
C GLY A 230 -4.43 -37.92 -1.93
N ASN A 231 -4.55 -39.20 -1.60
CA ASN A 231 -5.50 -39.78 -0.64
C ASN A 231 -5.15 -39.51 0.84
N ASP A 232 -4.42 -38.44 1.15
CA ASP A 232 -4.05 -38.12 2.53
C ASP A 232 -4.93 -36.98 3.06
N LEU A 233 -6.21 -37.34 3.25
CA LEU A 233 -7.15 -36.59 4.05
C LEU A 233 -6.82 -36.87 5.53
N GLU A 234 -5.95 -36.07 6.13
CA GLU A 234 -5.96 -35.68 7.56
C GLU A 234 -4.62 -34.97 7.93
N THR A 235 -4.71 -33.90 8.73
CA THR A 235 -3.62 -33.34 9.58
C THR A 235 -2.79 -32.11 9.15
N SER A 236 -3.24 -31.21 8.28
CA SER A 236 -2.60 -29.88 8.14
C SER A 236 -3.54 -28.67 8.31
N ILE A 237 -4.79 -28.91 8.72
CA ILE A 237 -5.87 -27.91 8.78
C ILE A 237 -5.84 -27.06 10.08
N LEU A 238 -4.89 -27.28 11.00
CA LEU A 238 -4.91 -26.76 12.37
C LEU A 238 -3.61 -26.05 12.82
N LEU A 239 -2.90 -25.34 11.95
CA LEU A 239 -1.94 -24.35 12.44
C LEU A 239 -2.62 -22.99 12.51
N ASP A 240 -2.94 -22.60 13.74
CA ASP A 240 -3.36 -21.26 14.13
C ASP A 240 -2.19 -20.29 13.89
N HIS A 241 -2.09 -19.77 12.67
CA HIS A 241 -1.08 -18.77 12.30
C HIS A 241 -1.49 -17.36 12.75
N SER A 242 -2.15 -17.21 13.90
CA SER A 242 -2.56 -15.91 14.44
C SER A 242 -1.37 -14.98 14.68
N ASP A 243 -0.21 -15.54 14.99
CA ASP A 243 0.96 -14.78 15.46
C ASP A 243 1.96 -14.40 14.34
N MET A 244 1.71 -14.82 13.10
CA MET A 244 2.60 -14.54 11.96
C MET A 244 2.12 -13.31 11.18
N PRO A 245 3.02 -12.39 10.77
CA PRO A 245 2.63 -11.22 9.98
C PRO A 245 1.95 -11.64 8.66
N LEU A 246 1.01 -10.82 8.19
CA LEU A 246 0.26 -11.02 6.94
C LEU A 246 1.20 -11.17 5.74
N SER A 247 2.26 -10.36 5.69
CA SER A 247 3.28 -10.40 4.66
C SER A 247 3.92 -11.79 4.50
N GLU A 248 4.14 -12.50 5.61
CA GLU A 248 4.67 -13.88 5.59
C GLU A 248 3.56 -14.90 5.28
N ARG A 249 2.35 -14.73 5.83
CA ARG A 249 1.18 -15.59 5.52
C ARG A 249 0.81 -15.57 4.03
N LEU A 250 1.16 -14.51 3.31
CA LEU A 250 0.88 -14.35 1.88
C LEU A 250 2.00 -14.84 0.96
N GLN A 251 3.14 -15.27 1.49
CA GLN A 251 4.21 -15.82 0.67
C GLN A 251 3.85 -17.22 0.18
N VAL A 252 4.12 -17.49 -1.10
CA VAL A 252 4.03 -18.84 -1.66
C VAL A 252 5.38 -19.51 -1.44
N GLN A 253 5.39 -20.68 -0.81
CA GLN A 253 6.66 -21.39 -0.60
C GLN A 253 7.21 -21.94 -1.93
N ALA A 254 8.53 -21.93 -2.07
CA ALA A 254 9.19 -22.46 -3.26
C ALA A 254 8.90 -23.97 -3.41
N GLY A 255 8.21 -24.35 -4.48
CA GLY A 255 7.80 -25.73 -4.75
C GLY A 255 6.35 -26.07 -4.38
N GLU A 256 5.62 -25.15 -3.74
CA GLU A 256 4.20 -25.32 -3.46
C GLU A 256 3.37 -25.14 -4.73
N THR A 257 2.53 -26.13 -5.05
CA THR A 257 1.62 -26.06 -6.20
C THR A 257 0.28 -25.52 -5.73
N VAL A 258 -0.05 -24.30 -6.16
CA VAL A 258 -1.34 -23.67 -5.81
C VAL A 258 -2.28 -23.65 -7.01
N ASP A 259 -3.53 -24.06 -6.78
CA ASP A 259 -4.60 -24.03 -7.78
C ASP A 259 -5.34 -22.68 -7.73
N PRO A 260 -5.13 -21.79 -8.71
CA PRO A 260 -5.77 -20.49 -8.71
C PRO A 260 -7.26 -20.62 -9.08
N ILE A 261 -8.11 -19.93 -8.33
CA ILE A 261 -9.54 -19.88 -8.64
C ILE A 261 -9.73 -19.25 -10.04
N PRO A 262 -10.56 -19.85 -10.92
CA PRO A 262 -10.84 -19.28 -12.24
C PRO A 262 -11.36 -17.84 -12.17
N VAL A 263 -10.84 -16.96 -13.04
CA VAL A 263 -11.20 -15.53 -13.09
C VAL A 263 -12.71 -15.30 -13.17
N CYS A 264 -13.42 -16.13 -13.95
CA CYS A 264 -14.88 -16.04 -14.06
C CYS A 264 -15.61 -16.33 -12.74
N LEU A 265 -15.08 -17.28 -11.95
CA LEU A 265 -15.63 -17.62 -10.63
C LEU A 265 -15.29 -16.52 -9.62
N LEU A 266 -14.07 -15.99 -9.65
CA LEU A 266 -13.66 -14.84 -8.83
C LEU A 266 -14.55 -13.62 -9.08
N ARG A 267 -14.85 -13.28 -10.34
CA ARG A 267 -15.76 -12.18 -10.69
C ARG A 267 -17.16 -12.40 -10.11
N LYS A 268 -17.71 -13.61 -10.23
CA LYS A 268 -19.01 -13.96 -9.64
C LYS A 268 -18.98 -13.85 -8.11
N TYR A 269 -17.91 -14.33 -7.48
CA TYR A 269 -17.72 -14.25 -6.03
C TYR A 269 -17.66 -12.80 -5.54
N ILE A 270 -16.89 -11.93 -6.20
CA ILE A 270 -16.80 -10.51 -5.87
C ILE A 270 -18.18 -9.85 -5.99
N SER A 271 -18.90 -10.12 -7.08
CA SER A 271 -20.25 -9.59 -7.29
C SER A 271 -21.22 -10.04 -6.20
N TYR A 272 -21.18 -11.31 -5.81
CA TYR A 272 -22.00 -11.86 -4.74
C TYR A 272 -21.67 -11.20 -3.39
N ALA A 273 -20.38 -11.14 -3.03
CA ALA A 273 -19.93 -10.57 -1.77
C ALA A 273 -20.32 -9.08 -1.63
N ARG A 274 -20.17 -8.30 -2.71
CA ARG A 274 -20.59 -6.88 -2.74
C ARG A 274 -22.11 -6.71 -2.58
N GLN A 275 -22.89 -7.62 -3.14
CA GLN A 275 -24.36 -7.51 -3.14
C GLN A 275 -25.00 -7.98 -1.83
N TYR A 276 -24.47 -9.05 -1.21
CA TYR A 276 -25.17 -9.74 -0.12
C TYR A 276 -24.51 -9.60 1.25
N VAL A 277 -23.25 -9.14 1.34
CA VAL A 277 -22.50 -9.12 2.59
C VAL A 277 -22.21 -7.69 3.05
N HIS A 278 -22.65 -7.36 4.26
CA HIS A 278 -22.61 -6.00 4.79
C HIS A 278 -21.97 -5.95 6.19
N PRO A 279 -20.63 -6.09 6.26
CA PRO A 279 -19.93 -6.29 7.51
C PRO A 279 -20.08 -5.13 8.48
N ARG A 280 -20.07 -5.46 9.77
CA ARG A 280 -20.02 -4.49 10.87
C ARG A 280 -18.78 -4.74 11.72
N LEU A 281 -18.17 -3.67 12.21
CA LEU A 281 -17.05 -3.77 13.13
C LEU A 281 -17.49 -4.39 14.45
N SER A 282 -16.71 -5.37 14.92
CA SER A 282 -16.74 -5.83 16.30
C SER A 282 -16.16 -4.76 17.23
N PRO A 283 -16.56 -4.73 18.52
CA PRO A 283 -16.01 -3.77 19.48
C PRO A 283 -14.49 -3.94 19.66
N GLU A 284 -13.98 -5.17 19.56
CA GLU A 284 -12.55 -5.47 19.63
C GLU A 284 -11.80 -4.85 18.44
N ALA A 285 -12.28 -5.08 17.21
CA ALA A 285 -11.70 -4.46 16.01
C ALA A 285 -11.72 -2.93 16.09
N ALA A 286 -12.83 -2.35 16.54
CA ALA A 286 -12.96 -0.90 16.69
C ALA A 286 -11.93 -0.33 17.68
N GLN A 287 -11.66 -1.03 18.78
CA GLN A 287 -10.67 -0.62 19.77
C GLN A 287 -9.23 -0.70 19.21
N THR A 288 -8.91 -1.74 18.44
CA THR A 288 -7.61 -1.89 17.76
C THR A 288 -7.36 -0.77 16.76
N LEU A 289 -8.34 -0.48 15.90
CA LEU A 289 -8.24 0.61 14.92
C LEU A 289 -8.12 1.98 15.60
N LYS A 290 -8.89 2.22 16.68
CA LYS A 290 -8.82 3.45 17.47
C LYS A 290 -7.43 3.63 18.11
N THR A 291 -6.91 2.57 18.72
CA THR A 291 -5.59 2.58 19.36
C THR A 291 -4.49 2.89 18.34
N PHE A 292 -4.54 2.23 17.18
CA PHE A 292 -3.60 2.50 16.09
C PHE A 292 -3.71 3.94 15.57
N TYR A 293 -4.92 4.45 15.30
CA TYR A 293 -5.13 5.82 14.85
C TYR A 293 -4.61 6.88 15.84
N LEU A 294 -4.83 6.67 17.15
CA LEU A 294 -4.31 7.57 18.17
C LEU A 294 -2.78 7.53 18.22
N SER A 295 -2.18 6.34 18.05
CA SER A 295 -0.72 6.20 17.99
C SER A 295 -0.12 6.93 16.79
N LEU A 296 -0.78 6.85 15.63
CA LEU A 296 -0.42 7.59 14.43
C LEU A 296 -0.48 9.10 14.68
N ARG A 297 -1.58 9.58 15.28
CA ARG A 297 -1.77 11.01 15.61
C ARG A 297 -0.73 11.55 16.58
N ALA A 298 -0.30 10.75 17.56
CA ALA A 298 0.71 11.14 18.53
C ALA A 298 2.11 11.29 17.90
N GLN A 299 2.40 10.55 16.84
CA GLN A 299 3.69 10.57 16.14
C GLN A 299 3.76 11.64 15.03
N GLY A 300 2.62 12.00 14.43
CA GLY A 300 2.54 12.84 13.22
C GLY A 300 2.60 14.37 13.42
N HIS A 301 3.65 14.90 14.04
CA HIS A 301 3.89 16.36 14.15
C HIS A 301 5.16 16.86 13.42
N SER A 302 5.70 16.13 12.44
CA SER A 302 6.72 16.68 11.54
C SER A 302 6.06 17.56 10.47
N ALA A 303 6.57 18.78 10.29
CA ALA A 303 6.01 19.83 9.42
C ALA A 303 5.92 19.42 7.94
N ASP A 304 6.74 18.47 7.50
CA ASP A 304 6.85 18.03 6.09
C ASP A 304 6.01 16.79 5.75
N SER A 305 5.26 16.24 6.71
CA SER A 305 4.46 15.03 6.49
C SER A 305 2.98 15.34 6.20
N THR A 306 2.32 14.50 5.40
CA THR A 306 0.88 14.68 5.15
C THR A 306 0.11 14.54 6.47
N PRO A 307 -0.75 15.51 6.82
CA PRO A 307 -1.42 15.52 8.11
C PRO A 307 -2.32 14.30 8.22
N ILE A 308 -2.15 13.56 9.30
CA ILE A 308 -3.04 12.45 9.66
C ILE A 308 -4.40 13.08 9.93
N THR A 309 -5.46 12.66 9.26
CA THR A 309 -6.82 13.22 9.42
C THR A 309 -7.80 12.14 9.87
N THR A 310 -9.03 12.53 10.20
CA THR A 310 -10.11 11.56 10.47
C THR A 310 -10.36 10.63 9.29
N ARG A 311 -10.02 11.05 8.05
CA ARG A 311 -10.07 10.19 6.87
C ARG A 311 -9.26 8.92 7.02
N GLN A 312 -8.12 8.96 7.73
CA GLN A 312 -7.30 7.76 7.94
C GLN A 312 -7.99 6.73 8.83
N LEU A 313 -8.75 7.18 9.83
CA LEU A 313 -9.59 6.27 10.61
C LEU A 313 -10.71 5.68 9.75
N GLU A 314 -11.33 6.47 8.88
CA GLU A 314 -12.33 5.97 7.93
C GLU A 314 -11.73 4.96 6.93
N SER A 315 -10.51 5.20 6.43
CA SER A 315 -9.76 4.29 5.57
C SER A 315 -9.60 2.91 6.22
N LEU A 316 -9.12 2.91 7.47
CA LEU A 316 -8.95 1.70 8.28
C LEU A 316 -10.27 0.93 8.43
N ILE A 317 -11.35 1.64 8.72
CA ILE A 317 -12.69 1.04 8.86
C ILE A 317 -13.14 0.40 7.54
N ARG A 318 -13.02 1.12 6.41
CA ARG A 318 -13.43 0.62 5.08
C ARG A 318 -12.66 -0.63 4.67
N LEU A 319 -11.34 -0.63 4.86
CA LEU A 319 -10.48 -1.77 4.54
C LEU A 319 -10.78 -2.97 5.45
N THR A 320 -11.04 -2.73 6.73
CA THR A 320 -11.36 -3.79 7.71
C THR A 320 -12.72 -4.43 7.40
N GLU A 321 -13.71 -3.62 7.03
CA GLU A 321 -15.00 -4.12 6.52
C GLU A 321 -14.80 -4.89 5.21
N ALA A 322 -13.95 -4.42 4.29
CA ALA A 322 -13.65 -5.13 3.05
C ALA A 322 -12.97 -6.49 3.28
N ARG A 323 -12.07 -6.58 4.26
CA ARG A 323 -11.39 -7.83 4.65
C ARG A 323 -12.36 -8.88 5.17
N ALA A 324 -13.35 -8.48 5.95
CA ALA A 324 -14.42 -9.36 6.41
C ALA A 324 -15.36 -9.77 5.26
N ARG A 325 -15.72 -8.83 4.38
CA ARG A 325 -16.55 -9.10 3.19
C ARG A 325 -15.90 -10.13 2.26
N LEU A 326 -14.58 -10.07 2.10
CA LEU A 326 -13.82 -11.01 1.28
C LEU A 326 -14.07 -12.47 1.69
N GLU A 327 -14.31 -12.73 2.98
CA GLU A 327 -14.62 -14.07 3.50
C GLU A 327 -16.12 -14.30 3.74
N LEU A 328 -16.98 -13.45 3.15
CA LEU A 328 -18.42 -13.46 3.33
C LEU A 328 -18.86 -13.36 4.81
N ARG A 329 -18.07 -12.66 5.64
CA ARG A 329 -18.38 -12.47 7.06
C ARG A 329 -19.14 -11.17 7.29
N GLU A 330 -20.25 -11.24 8.01
CA GLU A 330 -21.05 -10.07 8.43
C GLU A 330 -20.44 -9.31 9.62
N THR A 331 -19.40 -9.85 10.24
CA THR A 331 -18.69 -9.22 11.36
C THR A 331 -17.19 -9.17 11.07
N ALA A 332 -16.64 -7.96 11.18
CA ALA A 332 -15.21 -7.72 11.07
C ALA A 332 -14.57 -7.83 12.45
N THR A 333 -13.64 -8.78 12.56
CA THR A 333 -13.01 -9.26 13.79
C THR A 333 -11.69 -8.52 14.05
N ASN A 334 -11.11 -8.72 15.24
CA ASN A 334 -9.82 -8.12 15.58
C ASN A 334 -8.70 -8.51 14.59
N SER A 335 -8.66 -9.77 14.15
CA SER A 335 -7.66 -10.23 13.17
C SER A 335 -7.76 -9.47 11.84
N ASP A 336 -8.97 -9.06 11.42
CA ASP A 336 -9.13 -8.23 10.20
C ASP A 336 -8.53 -6.84 10.39
N ALA A 337 -8.70 -6.27 11.58
CA ALA A 337 -8.13 -4.97 11.92
C ALA A 337 -6.60 -5.05 11.97
N GLU A 338 -6.03 -6.13 12.50
CA GLU A 338 -4.58 -6.36 12.53
C GLU A 338 -3.97 -6.50 11.13
N ASP A 339 -4.59 -7.30 10.25
CA ASP A 339 -4.21 -7.42 8.83
C ASP A 339 -4.18 -6.04 8.14
N VAL A 340 -5.21 -5.22 8.38
CA VAL A 340 -5.32 -3.89 7.79
C VAL A 340 -4.35 -2.89 8.39
N VAL A 341 -4.07 -2.99 9.70
CA VAL A 341 -3.04 -2.18 10.36
C VAL A 341 -1.68 -2.48 9.76
N GLU A 342 -1.35 -3.74 9.47
CA GLU A 342 -0.08 -4.10 8.80
C GLU A 342 0.01 -3.48 7.39
N ILE A 343 -1.06 -3.60 6.58
CA ILE A 343 -1.15 -2.97 5.26
C ILE A 343 -0.93 -1.46 5.36
N MET A 344 -1.59 -0.80 6.33
CA MET A 344 -1.50 0.64 6.52
C MET A 344 -0.11 1.06 6.98
N LYS A 345 0.49 0.32 7.93
CA LYS A 345 1.86 0.56 8.38
C LYS A 345 2.85 0.48 7.22
N HIS A 346 2.71 -0.50 6.33
CA HIS A 346 3.58 -0.61 5.15
C HIS A 346 3.43 0.62 4.21
N SER A 347 2.21 1.08 3.96
CA SER A 347 1.96 2.30 3.19
C SER A 347 2.58 3.57 3.81
N LEU A 348 2.59 3.66 5.14
CA LEU A 348 3.16 4.79 5.87
C LEU A 348 4.68 4.67 6.05
N ALA A 349 5.22 3.46 6.16
CA ALA A 349 6.65 3.20 6.42
C ALA A 349 7.57 3.74 5.32
N ASP A 350 7.13 3.76 4.08
CA ASP A 350 7.92 4.33 2.98
C ASP A 350 7.61 5.82 2.77
N THR A 351 6.39 6.26 3.12
CA THR A 351 5.92 7.64 2.93
C THR A 351 6.51 8.62 3.94
N TYR A 352 6.77 8.16 5.16
CA TYR A 352 7.20 8.99 6.29
C TYR A 352 8.67 8.74 6.68
N SER A 353 9.42 7.98 5.88
CA SER A 353 10.86 7.85 6.11
C SER A 353 11.53 9.15 5.70
N ASP A 354 11.87 9.99 6.68
CA ASP A 354 12.86 11.06 6.47
C ASP A 354 14.06 10.46 5.75
N GLY A 355 14.72 11.21 4.85
CA GLY A 355 15.75 10.75 3.89
C GLY A 355 16.94 9.93 4.42
N LEU A 356 16.93 9.54 5.69
CA LEU A 356 17.77 8.55 6.36
C LEU A 356 17.12 7.16 6.55
N GLY A 357 15.92 6.91 6.02
CA GLY A 357 15.29 5.57 6.04
C GLY A 357 14.83 5.09 7.43
N ASN A 358 14.37 5.99 8.30
CA ASN A 358 13.96 5.64 9.65
C ASN A 358 12.44 5.51 9.76
N LEU A 359 11.89 4.29 9.65
CA LEU A 359 10.60 3.93 10.25
C LEU A 359 10.60 2.49 10.77
N ASP A 360 10.97 2.31 12.05
CA ASP A 360 10.78 1.06 12.78
C ASP A 360 9.36 1.04 13.39
N PHE A 361 8.40 0.38 12.74
CA PHE A 361 7.02 0.20 13.25
C PHE A 361 6.83 -0.98 14.23
N GLU A 362 7.90 -1.66 14.65
CA GLU A 362 7.84 -2.93 15.42
C GLU A 362 8.49 -2.91 16.81
N ARG A 363 8.84 -1.75 17.38
CA ARG A 363 9.57 -1.75 18.66
C ARG A 363 8.75 -1.26 19.85
N SER A 364 7.75 -2.06 20.18
CA SER A 364 7.16 -2.10 21.52
C SER A 364 6.86 -3.54 21.89
N GLN A 365 7.57 -4.06 22.90
CA GLN A 365 7.29 -5.29 23.64
C GLN A 365 7.71 -6.61 22.99
N LEU A 366 9.02 -6.91 22.94
CA LEU A 366 9.60 -8.21 23.38
C LEU A 366 11.12 -8.18 23.16
N GLY A 367 11.86 -8.33 24.24
CA GLY A 367 13.31 -8.14 24.29
C GLY A 367 14.11 -9.34 23.82
N SER A 368 15.26 -9.07 23.19
CA SER A 368 16.58 -9.70 23.50
C SER A 368 17.66 -9.43 22.44
N GLY A 369 17.31 -9.00 21.22
CA GLY A 369 18.28 -8.70 20.14
C GLY A 369 18.60 -7.22 19.86
N MET A 370 17.94 -6.28 20.54
CA MET A 370 17.91 -4.84 20.17
C MET A 370 19.01 -3.95 20.78
N SER A 371 19.73 -4.42 21.79
CA SER A 371 20.60 -3.56 22.60
C SER A 371 21.82 -3.04 21.86
N GLN A 372 22.41 -3.84 20.97
CA GLN A 372 23.64 -3.45 20.26
C GLN A 372 23.37 -2.49 19.09
N ARG A 373 22.33 -2.74 18.30
CA ARG A 373 21.99 -1.90 17.12
C ARG A 373 21.48 -0.51 17.51
N SER A 374 20.73 -0.42 18.62
CA SER A 374 20.31 0.87 19.20
C SER A 374 21.46 1.62 19.90
N ALA A 375 22.44 0.91 20.47
CA ALA A 375 23.67 1.50 21.00
C ALA A 375 24.58 2.04 19.89
N ALA A 376 24.75 1.28 18.80
CA ALA A 376 25.51 1.68 17.62
C ALA A 376 25.02 3.01 17.03
N LYS A 377 23.70 3.13 16.84
CA LYS A 377 23.06 4.32 16.29
C LYS A 377 23.15 5.55 17.21
N ARG A 378 22.97 5.36 18.52
CA ARG A 378 23.16 6.45 19.50
C ARG A 378 24.61 6.93 19.54
N LEU A 379 25.56 6.01 19.40
CA LEU A 379 26.98 6.33 19.37
C LEU A 379 27.33 7.15 18.12
N VAL A 380 26.86 6.75 16.93
CA VAL A 380 27.09 7.50 15.68
C VAL A 380 26.52 8.92 15.76
N ASN A 381 25.29 9.10 16.26
CA ASN A 381 24.70 10.43 16.42
C ASN A 381 25.46 11.29 17.44
N ALA A 382 25.91 10.69 18.55
CA ALA A 382 26.72 11.37 19.54
C ALA A 382 28.08 11.82 18.95
N LEU A 383 28.67 11.00 18.09
CA LEU A 383 29.92 11.32 17.39
C LEU A 383 29.73 12.43 16.37
N HIS A 384 28.63 12.47 15.61
CA HIS A 384 28.32 13.62 14.74
C HIS A 384 28.16 14.92 15.54
N ALA A 385 27.43 14.88 16.65
CA ALA A 385 27.25 16.05 17.51
C ALA A 385 28.55 16.49 18.22
N HIS A 386 29.48 15.55 18.45
CA HIS A 386 30.80 15.86 18.98
C HIS A 386 31.71 16.44 17.90
N ALA A 387 31.73 15.85 16.70
CA ALA A 387 32.46 16.31 15.53
C ALA A 387 32.11 17.75 15.15
N GLN A 388 30.82 18.11 15.18
CA GLN A 388 30.35 19.47 14.89
C GLN A 388 30.82 20.49 15.95
N ARG A 389 31.01 20.07 17.20
CA ARG A 389 31.48 20.96 18.28
C ARG A 389 32.99 21.12 18.32
N THR A 390 33.73 20.07 18.00
CA THR A 390 35.21 20.06 18.07
C THR A 390 35.89 20.26 16.72
N ASN A 391 35.12 20.26 15.62
CA ASN A 391 35.59 20.33 14.24
C ASN A 391 36.58 19.21 13.87
N GLN A 392 36.51 18.08 14.58
CA GLN A 392 37.35 16.90 14.35
C GLN A 392 36.55 15.82 13.63
N THR A 393 37.16 15.21 12.62
CA THR A 393 36.57 14.13 11.81
C THR A 393 37.19 12.76 12.09
N GLN A 394 38.24 12.70 12.90
CA GLN A 394 38.96 11.51 13.28
C GLN A 394 38.99 11.37 14.80
N PHE A 395 38.67 10.17 15.28
CA PHE A 395 38.55 9.85 16.70
C PHE A 395 39.40 8.63 17.04
N ASP A 396 40.11 8.70 18.16
CA ASP A 396 40.76 7.53 18.73
C ASP A 396 39.77 6.69 19.55
N LEU A 397 40.12 5.44 19.81
CA LEU A 397 39.24 4.52 20.53
C LEU A 397 38.91 5.01 21.96
N GLN A 398 39.79 5.79 22.59
CA GLN A 398 39.53 6.38 23.90
C GLN A 398 38.48 7.50 23.84
N THR A 399 38.53 8.36 22.82
CA THR A 399 37.51 9.39 22.59
C THR A 399 36.15 8.77 22.23
N LEU A 400 36.14 7.69 21.43
CA LEU A 400 34.90 6.95 21.17
C LEU A 400 34.25 6.43 22.47
N ARG A 401 35.06 5.91 23.40
CA ARG A 401 34.58 5.45 24.72
C ARG A 401 34.10 6.61 25.60
N SER A 402 34.79 7.74 25.60
CA SER A 402 34.39 8.91 26.40
C SER A 402 33.04 9.47 25.94
N VAL A 403 32.83 9.57 24.62
CA VAL A 403 31.54 9.98 24.03
C VAL A 403 30.43 8.98 24.35
N ALA A 404 30.71 7.68 24.30
CA ALA A 404 29.75 6.64 24.69
C ALA A 404 29.34 6.74 26.17
N THR A 405 30.30 7.03 27.05
CA THR A 405 30.08 7.17 28.49
C THR A 405 29.27 8.42 28.81
N GLN A 406 29.56 9.54 28.14
CA GLN A 406 28.81 10.81 28.28
C GLN A 406 27.35 10.68 27.83
N THR A 407 27.06 9.79 26.89
CA THR A 407 25.71 9.54 26.36
C THR A 407 25.02 8.33 26.99
N ASN A 408 25.59 7.79 28.07
CA ASN A 408 25.05 6.68 28.86
C ASN A 408 24.79 5.41 28.02
N ILE A 409 25.66 5.13 27.06
CA ILE A 409 25.61 3.93 26.22
C ILE A 409 26.41 2.81 26.90
N LYS A 410 25.71 1.85 27.52
CA LYS A 410 26.33 0.68 28.17
C LYS A 410 26.25 -0.53 27.24
N VAL A 411 27.41 -1.03 26.81
CA VAL A 411 27.53 -2.22 25.95
C VAL A 411 28.57 -3.15 26.56
N MET A 412 28.29 -4.46 26.60
CA MET A 412 29.20 -5.46 27.17
C MET A 412 30.48 -5.63 26.34
N ASP A 413 30.39 -5.49 25.02
CA ASP A 413 31.52 -5.50 24.09
C ASP A 413 31.54 -4.25 23.23
N PHE A 414 32.31 -3.24 23.66
CA PHE A 414 32.45 -1.98 22.93
C PHE A 414 33.35 -2.11 21.69
N GLU A 415 34.32 -3.01 21.71
CA GLU A 415 35.24 -3.18 20.57
C GLU A 415 34.54 -3.91 19.42
N GLY A 416 33.72 -4.92 19.73
CA GLY A 416 32.82 -5.55 18.76
C GLY A 416 31.83 -4.56 18.14
N LEU A 417 31.28 -3.63 18.94
CA LEU A 417 30.41 -2.56 18.44
C LEU A 417 31.11 -1.64 17.43
N VAL A 418 32.34 -1.22 17.74
CA VAL A 418 33.14 -0.35 16.85
C VAL A 418 33.57 -1.10 15.59
N SER A 419 33.88 -2.40 15.69
CA SER A 419 34.17 -3.25 14.52
C SER A 419 32.94 -3.36 13.60
N SER A 420 31.76 -3.58 14.18
CA SER A 420 30.50 -3.64 13.44
C SER A 420 30.18 -2.31 12.73
N LEU A 421 30.44 -1.17 13.38
CA LEU A 421 30.29 0.16 12.76
C LEU A 421 31.29 0.39 11.62
N ASN A 422 32.45 -0.26 11.67
CA ASN A 422 33.44 -0.22 10.60
C ASN A 422 33.03 -1.08 9.39
N GLU A 423 32.51 -2.28 9.62
CA GLU A 423 31.97 -3.15 8.57
C GLU A 423 30.74 -2.53 7.88
N GLN A 424 29.91 -1.81 8.63
CA GLN A 424 28.73 -1.11 8.12
C GLN A 424 29.04 0.23 7.46
N GLY A 425 30.31 0.68 7.47
CA GLY A 425 30.74 1.91 6.79
C GLY A 425 30.40 3.22 7.50
N PHE A 426 29.86 3.20 8.73
CA PHE A 426 29.62 4.41 9.53
C PHE A 426 30.91 4.99 10.13
N LEU A 427 31.86 4.12 10.47
CA LEU A 427 33.22 4.47 10.86
C LEU A 427 34.19 3.83 9.86
N LEU A 428 35.31 4.47 9.56
CA LEU A 428 36.39 3.85 8.79
C LEU A 428 37.67 3.82 9.61
N LYS A 429 38.21 2.63 9.82
CA LYS A 429 39.50 2.45 10.47
C LYS A 429 40.61 2.99 9.56
N LYS A 430 41.28 4.06 9.99
CA LYS A 430 42.38 4.71 9.26
C LYS A 430 43.76 4.39 9.82
N GLY A 431 43.84 3.80 11.01
CA GLY A 431 45.10 3.41 11.64
C GLY A 431 44.91 2.51 12.86
N ALA A 432 46.00 2.23 13.57
CA ALA A 432 45.95 1.49 14.84
C ALA A 432 45.17 2.30 15.89
N LYS A 433 43.91 1.93 16.11
CA LYS A 433 42.95 2.59 17.05
C LYS A 433 42.45 3.98 16.61
N LEU A 434 42.56 4.31 15.33
CA LEU A 434 42.06 5.56 14.74
C LEU A 434 40.90 5.28 13.78
N TYR A 435 39.78 5.96 14.00
CA TYR A 435 38.54 5.82 13.24
C TYR A 435 38.08 7.16 12.70
N GLN A 436 37.71 7.22 11.42
CA GLN A 436 37.14 8.41 10.80
C GLN A 436 35.63 8.24 10.68
N LEU A 437 34.87 9.25 11.12
CA LEU A 437 33.42 9.28 10.93
C LEU A 437 33.11 9.60 9.47
N GLN A 438 32.34 8.74 8.81
CA GLN A 438 31.84 9.01 7.46
C GLN A 438 30.64 9.95 7.57
N THR A 439 30.77 11.15 7.02
CA THR A 439 29.63 12.05 6.79
C THR A 439 28.85 11.53 5.60
N VAL A 440 27.56 11.21 5.81
CA VAL A 440 26.58 11.10 4.73
C VAL A 440 26.11 12.51 4.35
#